data_AF-A0A1B2DGD8-F1
#
_entry.id   AF-A0A1B2DGD8-F1
#
_cell.length_a   1.000
_cell.length_b   1.000
_cell.length_c   1.000
_cell.angle_alpha   90.00
_cell.angle_beta   90.00
_cell.angle_gamma   90.00
#
_symmetry.space_group_name_H-M   'P 1'
#
loop_
_entity.id
_entity.type
_entity.pdbx_description
1 polymer ?
#
loop_
_entity_poly.entity_id
_entity_poly.type
_entity_poly.pdbx_seq_one_letter_code
_entity_poly.pdbx_strand_id
1 'polypeptide(L)'
;MNVHEEIERLKYQMKLMRMIMAKDEFPFYLFLLDHDFTEQQTRALHDVLYMLNHRMKGANAANDEHSIRFYKAKVADIQLRHTLFSSPDHPLFADAPPTYPEFAAYVSAVVPKDANPAYLLMALGNQEVYPDLCRLLLSER
;
A
#
# COMPACT_ATOMS: atom_id res chain seq x y z
N MET A 1 25.01 0.30 27.77
CA MET A 1 23.70 0.57 27.15
C MET A 1 23.20 -0.75 26.63
N ASN A 2 22.09 -1.25 27.15
CA ASN A 2 21.56 -2.56 26.74
C ASN A 2 20.61 -2.37 25.54
N VAL A 3 20.44 -3.41 24.71
CA VAL A 3 19.58 -3.37 23.52
C VAL A 3 18.13 -3.02 23.85
N HIS A 4 17.64 -3.44 25.02
CA HIS A 4 16.29 -3.11 25.49
C HIS A 4 16.12 -1.61 25.77
N GLU A 5 17.07 -0.97 26.46
CA GLU A 5 17.09 0.48 26.70
C GLU A 5 17.15 1.27 25.38
N GLU A 6 17.89 0.78 24.39
CA GLU A 6 17.94 1.40 23.06
C GLU A 6 16.60 1.30 22.34
N ILE A 7 15.94 0.14 22.37
CA ILE A 7 14.62 -0.07 21.78
C ILE A 7 13.57 0.80 22.47
N GLU A 8 13.58 0.87 23.81
CA GLU A 8 12.67 1.74 24.57
C GLU A 8 12.85 3.21 24.18
N ARG A 9 14.11 3.67 24.08
CA ARG A 9 14.42 5.04 23.65
C ARG A 9 13.94 5.31 22.23
N LEU A 10 14.14 4.39 21.29
CA LEU A 10 13.68 4.52 19.90
C LEU A 10 12.15 4.59 19.82
N LYS A 11 11.44 3.69 20.51
CA LYS A 11 9.97 3.72 20.58
C LYS A 11 9.45 5.02 21.18
N TYR A 12 10.11 5.55 22.20
CA TYR A 12 9.74 6.84 22.78
C TYR A 12 9.98 7.99 21.80
N GLN A 13 11.12 8.01 21.10
CA GLN A 13 11.39 9.01 20.06
C GLN A 13 10.35 8.95 18.93
N MET A 14 9.94 7.77 18.48
CA MET A 14 8.86 7.61 17.50
C MET A 14 7.52 8.17 18.01
N LYS A 15 7.18 7.90 19.27
CA LYS A 15 5.97 8.46 19.91
C LYS A 15 6.00 9.99 19.93
N LEU A 16 7.16 10.61 20.21
CA LEU A 16 7.32 12.06 20.19
C LEU A 16 7.20 12.62 18.76
N MET A 17 7.85 12.01 17.77
CA MET A 17 7.74 12.43 16.36
C MET A 17 6.28 12.42 15.90
N ARG A 18 5.53 11.37 16.24
CA ARG A 18 4.09 11.29 15.95
C ARG A 18 3.26 12.43 16.55
N MET A 19 3.61 12.91 17.74
CA MET A 19 2.90 14.02 18.39
C MET A 19 3.18 15.37 17.73
N ILE A 20 4.33 15.51 17.06
CA ILE A 20 4.76 16.73 16.38
C ILE A 20 4.17 16.80 14.96
N MET A 21 4.00 15.66 14.29
CA MET A 21 3.41 15.61 12.96
C MET A 21 1.96 16.12 13.00
N ALA A 22 1.65 17.08 12.14
CA ALA A 22 0.28 17.56 11.97
C ALA A 22 -0.59 16.41 11.46
N LYS A 23 -1.56 15.98 12.29
CA LYS A 23 -2.41 14.81 12.01
C LYS A 23 -3.16 14.91 10.69
N ASP A 24 -3.45 16.13 10.28
CA ASP A 24 -4.23 16.42 9.09
C ASP A 24 -3.38 16.44 7.81
N GLU A 25 -2.05 16.55 7.91
CA GLU A 25 -1.16 16.64 6.74
C GLU A 25 -0.70 15.26 6.24
N PHE A 26 -0.50 14.30 7.17
CA PHE A 26 0.11 13.01 6.85
C PHE A 26 -0.65 11.79 7.41
N PRO A 27 -1.97 11.67 7.16
CA PRO A 27 -2.79 10.61 7.75
C PRO A 27 -2.33 9.20 7.37
N PHE A 28 -1.82 8.97 6.15
CA PHE A 28 -1.29 7.67 5.76
C PHE A 28 0.01 7.34 6.50
N TYR A 29 0.96 8.28 6.63
CA TYR A 29 2.19 8.00 7.36
C TYR A 29 1.96 7.80 8.86
N LEU A 30 1.00 8.50 9.43
CA LEU A 30 0.56 8.26 10.80
C LEU A 30 -0.08 6.88 10.96
N PHE A 31 -0.88 6.45 9.99
CA PHE A 31 -1.43 5.09 9.96
C PHE A 31 -0.31 4.03 9.97
N LEU A 32 0.75 4.22 9.17
CA LEU A 32 1.89 3.29 9.15
C LEU A 32 2.59 3.22 10.52
N LEU A 33 2.80 4.37 11.17
CA LEU A 33 3.42 4.46 12.49
C LEU A 33 2.54 3.84 13.59
N ASP A 34 1.23 4.03 13.53
CA ASP A 34 0.31 3.55 14.56
C ASP A 34 0.12 2.03 14.54
N HIS A 35 0.42 1.38 13.42
CA HIS A 35 0.34 -0.07 13.25
C HIS A 35 1.71 -0.74 13.10
N ASP A 36 2.81 -0.03 13.43
CA ASP A 36 4.19 -0.55 13.40
C ASP A 36 4.57 -1.21 12.05
N PHE A 37 4.21 -0.58 10.91
CA PHE A 37 4.58 -1.09 9.60
C PHE A 37 6.09 -1.18 9.42
N THR A 38 6.55 -2.32 8.91
CA THR A 38 7.92 -2.44 8.39
C THR A 38 8.02 -1.81 7.00
N GLU A 39 9.24 -1.50 6.57
CA GLU A 39 9.52 -1.01 5.21
C GLU A 39 9.05 -2.01 4.15
N GLN A 40 9.26 -3.32 4.39
CA GLN A 40 8.83 -4.37 3.47
C GLN A 40 7.31 -4.41 3.31
N GLN A 41 6.55 -4.24 4.40
CA GLN A 41 5.09 -4.20 4.36
C GLN A 41 4.60 -2.94 3.63
N THR A 42 5.21 -1.79 3.90
CA THR A 42 4.89 -0.52 3.22
C THR A 42 5.12 -0.63 1.72
N ARG A 43 6.25 -1.23 1.31
CA ARG A 43 6.58 -1.48 -0.09
C ARG A 43 5.58 -2.43 -0.75
N ALA A 44 5.26 -3.55 -0.09
CA ALA A 44 4.28 -4.51 -0.60
C ALA A 44 2.90 -3.87 -0.78
N LEU A 45 2.48 -3.03 0.16
CA LEU A 45 1.25 -2.25 0.05
C LEU A 45 1.29 -1.31 -1.17
N HIS A 46 2.40 -0.59 -1.38
CA HIS A 46 2.55 0.28 -2.56
C HIS A 46 2.51 -0.50 -3.87
N ASP A 47 3.11 -1.69 -3.93
CA ASP A 47 3.07 -2.56 -5.10
C ASP A 47 1.63 -3.02 -5.40
N VAL A 48 0.87 -3.41 -4.37
CA VAL A 48 -0.57 -3.72 -4.49
C VAL A 48 -1.35 -2.51 -5.00
N LEU A 49 -1.19 -1.34 -4.37
CA LEU A 49 -1.91 -0.11 -4.76
C LEU A 49 -1.58 0.29 -6.21
N TYR A 50 -0.32 0.18 -6.62
CA TYR A 50 0.11 0.50 -7.98
C TYR A 50 -0.57 -0.43 -9.00
N MET A 51 -0.61 -1.73 -8.74
CA MET A 51 -1.28 -2.72 -9.60
C MET A 51 -2.80 -2.47 -9.68
N LEU A 52 -3.48 -2.29 -8.54
CA LEU A 52 -4.92 -2.01 -8.53
C LEU A 52 -5.26 -0.69 -9.22
N ASN A 53 -4.43 0.35 -9.04
CA ASN A 53 -4.63 1.63 -9.73
C ASN A 53 -4.43 1.50 -11.25
N HIS A 54 -3.46 0.69 -11.69
CA HIS A 54 -3.30 0.38 -13.11
C HIS A 54 -4.54 -0.33 -13.66
N ARG A 55 -5.04 -1.36 -12.96
CA ARG A 55 -6.26 -2.10 -13.30
C ARG A 55 -7.48 -1.18 -13.42
N MET A 56 -7.66 -0.27 -12.47
CA MET A 56 -8.74 0.71 -12.49
C MET A 56 -8.69 1.62 -13.72
N LYS A 57 -7.50 2.08 -14.11
CA LYS A 57 -7.33 2.93 -15.30
C LYS A 57 -7.52 2.15 -16.62
N GLY A 58 -7.38 0.83 -16.58
CA GLY A 58 -7.61 -0.07 -17.71
C GLY A 58 -6.65 0.15 -18.89
N ALA A 59 -7.03 -0.34 -20.06
CA ALA A 59 -6.22 -0.28 -21.29
C ALA A 59 -5.85 1.16 -21.73
N ASN A 60 -6.58 2.18 -21.26
CA ASN A 60 -6.34 3.58 -21.58
C ASN A 60 -5.22 4.23 -20.73
N ALA A 61 -4.65 3.49 -19.77
CA ALA A 61 -3.59 3.98 -18.88
C ALA A 61 -2.21 4.08 -19.56
N ALA A 62 -1.97 3.27 -20.60
CA ALA A 62 -0.67 3.10 -21.23
C ALA A 62 -0.76 3.38 -22.74
N ASN A 63 -0.89 4.66 -23.09
CA ASN A 63 -1.06 5.08 -24.49
C ASN A 63 0.27 5.16 -25.26
N ASP A 64 1.40 5.03 -24.57
CA ASP A 64 2.73 5.09 -25.15
C ASP A 64 3.60 3.88 -24.75
N GLU A 65 4.55 3.54 -25.62
CA GLU A 65 5.41 2.36 -25.47
C GLU A 65 6.27 2.40 -24.19
N HIS A 66 6.65 3.59 -23.73
CA HIS A 66 7.45 3.74 -22.52
C HIS A 66 6.63 3.36 -21.27
N SER A 67 5.37 3.82 -21.19
CA SER A 67 4.45 3.43 -20.12
C SER A 67 4.23 1.92 -20.06
N ILE A 68 4.08 1.26 -21.22
CA ILE A 68 3.93 -0.21 -21.31
C ILE A 68 5.20 -0.92 -20.81
N ARG A 69 6.39 -0.47 -21.24
CA ARG A 69 7.67 -1.06 -20.81
C ARG A 69 7.89 -0.89 -19.31
N PHE A 70 7.59 0.29 -18.77
CA PHE A 70 7.71 0.56 -17.33
C PHE A 70 6.78 -0.33 -16.52
N TYR A 71 5.53 -0.49 -16.94
CA TYR A 71 4.59 -1.42 -16.30
C TYR A 71 5.11 -2.86 -16.30
N LYS A 72 5.54 -3.38 -17.45
CA LYS A 72 6.10 -4.74 -17.55
C LYS A 72 7.33 -4.94 -16.65
N ALA A 73 8.22 -3.95 -16.60
CA ALA A 73 9.37 -3.98 -15.71
C ALA A 73 8.94 -4.01 -14.23
N LYS A 74 7.93 -3.22 -13.85
CA LYS A 74 7.36 -3.24 -12.49
C LYS A 74 6.72 -4.58 -12.13
N VAL A 75 5.97 -5.21 -13.05
CA VAL A 75 5.39 -6.54 -12.82
C VAL A 75 6.48 -7.58 -12.56
N ALA A 76 7.52 -7.63 -13.42
CA ALA A 76 8.63 -8.56 -13.25
C ALA A 76 9.38 -8.35 -11.92
N ASP A 77 9.55 -7.09 -11.53
CA ASP A 77 10.20 -6.67 -10.29
C ASP A 77 9.38 -7.07 -9.03
N ILE A 78 8.05 -6.99 -9.08
CA ILE A 78 7.15 -7.46 -8.02
C ILE A 78 7.20 -8.99 -7.91
N GLN A 79 7.09 -9.70 -9.04
CA GLN A 79 7.12 -11.16 -9.10
C GLN A 79 8.42 -11.75 -8.57
N LEU A 80 9.56 -11.08 -8.82
CA LEU A 80 10.86 -11.52 -8.32
C LEU A 80 11.00 -11.37 -6.80
N ARG A 81 10.41 -10.32 -6.22
CA ARG A 81 10.62 -9.98 -4.80
C ARG A 81 9.56 -10.52 -3.85
N HIS A 82 8.35 -10.80 -4.33
CA HIS A 82 7.23 -11.20 -3.48
C HIS A 82 6.83 -12.64 -3.74
N THR A 83 7.11 -13.51 -2.77
CA THR A 83 6.66 -14.92 -2.82
C THR A 83 5.14 -15.04 -3.02
N LEU A 84 4.38 -14.12 -2.43
CA LEU A 84 2.92 -14.02 -2.57
C LEU A 84 2.46 -13.73 -4.00
N PHE A 85 3.26 -13.02 -4.79
CA PHE A 85 2.89 -12.55 -6.14
C PHE A 85 3.78 -13.17 -7.23
N SER A 86 4.53 -14.23 -6.91
CA SER A 86 5.50 -14.84 -7.83
C SER A 86 4.86 -15.46 -9.09
N SER A 87 3.59 -15.85 -8.99
CA SER A 87 2.91 -16.50 -10.11
C SER A 87 2.65 -15.50 -11.25
N PRO A 88 3.05 -15.81 -12.50
CA PRO A 88 2.73 -15.00 -13.67
C PRO A 88 1.24 -14.73 -13.83
N ASP A 89 0.41 -15.72 -13.48
CA ASP A 89 -1.05 -15.69 -13.60
C ASP A 89 -1.72 -15.24 -12.28
N HIS A 90 -0.98 -14.59 -11.38
CA HIS A 90 -1.55 -14.13 -10.12
C HIS A 90 -2.67 -13.09 -10.38
N PRO A 91 -3.85 -13.19 -9.73
CA PRO A 91 -4.99 -12.30 -10.01
C PRO A 91 -4.73 -10.80 -9.84
N LEU A 92 -3.69 -10.44 -9.07
CA LEU A 92 -3.24 -9.05 -8.93
C LEU A 92 -2.88 -8.41 -10.28
N PHE A 93 -2.43 -9.20 -11.26
CA PHE A 93 -2.00 -8.76 -12.58
C PHE A 93 -3.11 -8.88 -13.66
N ALA A 94 -4.34 -9.23 -13.28
CA ALA A 94 -5.47 -9.31 -14.21
C ALA A 94 -5.89 -7.93 -14.73
N ASP A 95 -6.53 -7.84 -15.90
CA ASP A 95 -7.01 -6.57 -16.48
C ASP A 95 -8.37 -6.09 -15.92
N ALA A 96 -9.05 -6.91 -15.12
CA ALA A 96 -10.35 -6.57 -14.57
C ALA A 96 -10.24 -5.42 -13.54
N PRO A 97 -11.23 -4.50 -13.45
CA PRO A 97 -11.25 -3.48 -12.41
C PRO A 97 -11.07 -4.08 -10.99
N PRO A 98 -10.38 -3.39 -10.08
CA PRO A 98 -10.17 -3.89 -8.72
C PRO A 98 -11.44 -3.74 -7.88
N THR A 99 -11.68 -4.67 -6.96
CA THR A 99 -12.80 -4.63 -6.02
C THR A 99 -12.35 -4.49 -4.57
N TYR A 100 -13.22 -3.99 -3.69
CA TYR A 100 -12.92 -3.90 -2.26
C TYR A 100 -12.55 -5.25 -1.62
N PRO A 101 -13.26 -6.37 -1.87
CA PRO A 101 -12.88 -7.68 -1.33
C PRO A 101 -11.48 -8.14 -1.77
N GLU A 102 -11.10 -7.92 -3.03
CA GLU A 102 -9.75 -8.21 -3.50
C GLU A 102 -8.70 -7.38 -2.75
N PHE A 103 -8.93 -6.06 -2.63
CA PHE A 103 -8.05 -5.18 -1.88
C PHE A 103 -7.88 -5.65 -0.43
N ALA A 104 -8.98 -5.93 0.26
CA ALA A 104 -8.95 -6.39 1.64
C ALA A 104 -8.17 -7.71 1.79
N ALA A 105 -8.32 -8.64 0.84
CA ALA A 105 -7.57 -9.88 0.81
C ALA A 105 -6.06 -9.63 0.65
N TYR A 106 -5.65 -8.80 -0.32
CA TYR A 106 -4.24 -8.47 -0.51
C TYR A 106 -3.62 -7.75 0.69
N VAL A 107 -4.34 -6.77 1.25
CA VAL A 107 -3.91 -6.03 2.44
C VAL A 107 -3.70 -7.00 3.60
N SER A 108 -4.66 -7.89 3.88
CA SER A 108 -4.55 -8.86 4.97
C SER A 108 -3.32 -9.79 4.87
N ALA A 109 -2.80 -9.99 3.65
CA ALA A 109 -1.62 -10.79 3.39
C ALA A 109 -0.29 -10.02 3.54
N VAL A 110 -0.30 -8.69 3.40
CA VAL A 110 0.93 -7.87 3.32
C VAL A 110 1.09 -6.83 4.42
N VAL A 111 0.04 -6.54 5.20
CA VAL A 111 0.08 -5.51 6.26
C VAL A 111 -0.08 -6.12 7.66
N PRO A 112 0.18 -5.37 8.75
CA PRO A 112 -0.09 -5.80 10.13
C PRO A 112 -1.54 -6.26 10.34
N LYS A 113 -1.73 -7.31 11.15
CA LYS A 113 -3.03 -8.00 11.29
C LYS A 113 -4.14 -7.13 11.89
N ASP A 114 -3.76 -6.12 12.65
CA ASP A 114 -4.63 -5.15 13.32
C ASP A 114 -5.02 -3.97 12.41
N ALA A 115 -4.37 -3.81 11.25
CA ALA A 115 -4.67 -2.74 10.31
C ALA A 115 -6.02 -2.98 9.62
N ASN A 116 -6.94 -2.01 9.77
CA ASN A 116 -8.24 -2.05 9.11
C ASN A 116 -8.13 -1.57 7.64
N PRO A 117 -8.51 -2.39 6.63
CA PRO A 117 -8.38 -2.01 5.23
C PRO A 117 -9.18 -0.75 4.85
N ALA A 118 -10.38 -0.54 5.40
CA ALA A 118 -11.17 0.64 5.10
C ALA A 118 -10.54 1.91 5.68
N TYR A 119 -10.00 1.84 6.91
CA TYR A 119 -9.28 2.98 7.50
C TYR A 119 -7.97 3.27 6.78
N LEU A 120 -7.29 2.24 6.28
CA LEU A 120 -6.13 2.42 5.40
C LEU A 120 -6.51 3.18 4.12
N LEU A 121 -7.62 2.82 3.44
CA LEU A 121 -8.10 3.55 2.27
C LEU A 121 -8.47 5.01 2.58
N MET A 122 -9.11 5.26 3.72
CA MET A 122 -9.41 6.63 4.17
C MET A 122 -8.12 7.42 4.40
N ALA A 123 -7.12 6.84 5.06
CA ALA A 123 -5.84 7.48 5.31
C ALA A 123 -5.06 7.77 4.02
N LEU A 124 -5.05 6.82 3.07
CA LEU A 124 -4.47 6.99 1.74
C LEU A 124 -5.18 8.10 0.94
N GLY A 125 -6.51 8.07 0.90
CA GLY A 125 -7.32 9.05 0.19
C GLY A 125 -7.16 10.46 0.75
N ASN A 126 -7.16 10.62 2.07
CA ASN A 126 -6.96 11.91 2.73
C ASN A 126 -5.54 12.48 2.52
N GLN A 127 -4.58 11.65 2.10
CA GLN A 127 -3.22 12.06 1.72
C GLN A 127 -3.01 12.08 0.20
N GLU A 128 -4.09 12.07 -0.59
CA GLU A 128 -4.06 12.10 -2.06
C GLU A 128 -3.25 10.96 -2.71
N VAL A 129 -3.13 9.82 -2.03
CA VAL A 129 -2.50 8.61 -2.57
C VAL A 129 -3.54 7.81 -3.34
N TYR A 130 -3.48 7.87 -4.67
CA TYR A 130 -4.46 7.22 -5.57
C TYR A 130 -5.93 7.51 -5.16
N PRO A 131 -6.35 8.79 -5.10
CA PRO A 131 -7.64 9.18 -4.54
C PRO A 131 -8.83 8.57 -5.29
N ASP A 132 -8.73 8.41 -6.62
CA ASP A 132 -9.75 7.76 -7.45
C ASP A 132 -9.93 6.29 -7.09
N LEU A 133 -8.82 5.56 -6.89
CA LEU A 133 -8.85 4.17 -6.46
C LEU A 133 -9.47 4.05 -5.07
N CYS A 134 -9.06 4.93 -4.14
CA CYS A 134 -9.61 4.92 -2.79
C CYS A 134 -11.12 5.17 -2.80
N ARG A 135 -11.61 6.13 -3.59
CA ARG A 135 -13.04 6.41 -3.73
C ARG A 135 -13.81 5.24 -4.35
N LEU A 136 -13.27 4.62 -5.40
CA LEU A 136 -13.86 3.43 -6.03
C LEU A 136 -14.03 2.31 -5.00
N LEU A 137 -12.95 1.91 -4.35
CA LEU A 137 -12.96 0.77 -3.42
C LEU A 137 -13.82 1.06 -2.17
N LEU A 138 -13.83 2.30 -1.66
CA LEU A 138 -14.69 2.66 -0.52
C LEU A 138 -16.18 2.67 -0.87
N SER A 139 -16.54 2.91 -2.13
CA SER A 139 -17.94 2.91 -2.58
C SER A 139 -18.57 1.52 -2.66
N GLU A 140 -17.75 0.46 -2.69
CA GLU A 140 -18.16 -0.94 -2.77
C GLU A 140 -18.24 -1.64 -1.40
N ARG A 141 -17.88 -0.94 -0.32
CA ARG A 141 -17.77 -1.49 1.03
C ARG A 141 -19.11 -1.92 1.64
#